data_AF-A0A7H4PM89-F1
#
_entry.id   AF-A0A7H4PM89-F1
#
_cell.length_a   1.000
_cell.length_b   1.000
_cell.length_c   1.000
_cell.angle_alpha   90.00
_cell.angle_beta   90.00
_cell.angle_gamma   90.00
#
_symmetry.space_group_name_H-M   'P 1'
#
loop_
_entity.id
_entity.type
_entity.pdbx_description
1 polymer ?
#
loop_
_entity_poly.entity_id
_entity_poly.type
_entity_poly.pdbx_seq_one_letter_code
_entity_poly.pdbx_strand_id
1 'polypeptide(L)'
;MEHMLLTANATLPAYDRNRLIPRIVHLGFGAFHRAHQAVYADILATEHGSDWGYTEVNLIGGEQQIADLQQQDLLYTVAEMSADAWTARIVGVVKEAMHAQVDGLESVLAKMCEPQVAIVSLTITEKGYCHSPASGELQLDHPLIVADLQNPHQPKSAPGVVVEALARRKAAGLPPSA
;
A
#
# COMPACT_ATOMS: atom_id res chain seq x y z
N MET A 1 -16.90 -19.99 5.80
CA MET A 1 -15.63 -20.36 5.15
C MET A 1 -14.58 -20.24 6.23
N GLU A 2 -13.95 -21.34 6.61
CA GLU A 2 -12.97 -21.35 7.71
C GLU A 2 -11.73 -20.60 7.24
N HIS A 3 -11.35 -19.51 7.91
CA HIS A 3 -10.18 -18.72 7.52
C HIS A 3 -8.92 -19.50 7.90
N MET A 4 -8.38 -20.27 6.96
CA MET A 4 -7.21 -21.15 7.16
C MET A 4 -6.00 -20.44 7.80
N LEU A 5 -5.84 -19.13 7.59
CA LEU A 5 -4.79 -18.35 8.22
C LEU A 5 -5.02 -18.09 9.72
N LEU A 6 -6.28 -18.00 10.17
CA LEU A 6 -6.62 -17.78 11.58
C LEU A 6 -6.48 -19.04 12.45
N THR A 7 -6.16 -20.19 11.84
CA THR A 7 -5.85 -21.44 12.57
C THR A 7 -4.37 -21.82 12.48
N ALA A 8 -3.54 -20.97 11.87
CA ALA A 8 -2.10 -21.19 11.75
C ALA A 8 -1.42 -21.16 13.13
N ASN A 9 -0.33 -21.93 13.28
CA ASN A 9 0.56 -21.83 14.44
C ASN A 9 1.43 -20.56 14.31
N ALA A 10 0.82 -19.42 14.63
CA ALA A 10 1.38 -18.08 14.47
C ALA A 10 0.75 -17.12 15.50
N THR A 11 1.39 -15.99 15.74
CA THR A 11 0.74 -14.85 16.40
C THR A 11 -0.40 -14.36 15.50
N LEU A 12 -1.62 -14.34 16.03
CA LEU A 12 -2.82 -13.89 15.33
C LEU A 12 -3.17 -12.44 15.71
N PRO A 13 -3.88 -11.69 14.85
CA PRO A 13 -4.41 -10.37 15.22
C PRO A 13 -5.30 -10.48 16.47
N ALA A 14 -4.90 -9.83 17.57
CA ALA A 14 -5.67 -9.79 18.81
C ALA A 14 -6.63 -8.58 18.90
N TYR A 15 -6.74 -7.81 17.82
CA TYR A 15 -7.57 -6.61 17.71
C TYR A 15 -8.74 -6.84 16.74
N ASP A 16 -9.81 -6.07 16.92
CA ASP A 16 -10.94 -6.08 15.99
C ASP A 16 -10.57 -5.35 14.68
N ARG A 17 -10.32 -6.13 13.63
CA ARG A 17 -9.97 -5.61 12.29
C ARG A 17 -11.04 -4.70 11.70
N ASN A 18 -12.29 -4.76 12.16
CA ASN A 18 -13.35 -3.86 11.68
C ASN A 18 -13.24 -2.45 12.25
N ARG A 19 -12.48 -2.24 13.33
CA ARG A 19 -12.22 -0.92 13.91
C ARG A 19 -11.13 -0.14 13.19
N LEU A 20 -10.32 -0.82 12.38
CA LEU A 20 -9.29 -0.18 11.58
C LEU A 20 -9.92 0.66 10.47
N ILE A 21 -9.37 1.85 10.29
CA ILE A 21 -9.72 2.83 9.26
C ILE A 21 -8.54 2.87 8.27
N PRO A 22 -8.77 2.77 6.94
CA PRO A 22 -7.70 2.88 5.94
C PRO A 22 -7.18 4.32 5.89
N ARG A 23 -6.19 4.61 6.73
CA ARG A 23 -5.57 5.95 6.89
C ARG A 23 -4.29 6.07 6.08
N ILE A 24 -3.72 4.95 5.66
CA ILE A 24 -2.49 4.88 4.87
C ILE A 24 -2.80 4.21 3.54
N VAL A 25 -2.40 4.85 2.44
CA VAL A 25 -2.28 4.17 1.14
C VAL A 25 -0.82 3.77 0.95
N HIS A 26 -0.54 2.52 0.61
CA HIS A 26 0.82 2.08 0.29
C HIS A 26 0.95 1.74 -1.18
N LEU A 27 1.89 2.38 -1.88
CA LEU A 27 2.22 2.09 -3.28
C LEU A 27 3.41 1.12 -3.34
N GLY A 28 3.16 -0.07 -3.89
CA GLY A 28 4.13 -1.16 -3.98
C GLY A 28 3.95 -2.18 -2.85
N PHE A 29 2.96 -3.05 -2.98
CA PHE A 29 2.70 -4.16 -2.07
C PHE A 29 3.73 -5.30 -2.23
N GLY A 30 4.99 -5.00 -1.89
CA GLY A 30 6.13 -5.91 -1.99
C GLY A 30 6.37 -6.77 -0.75
N ALA A 31 7.36 -7.65 -0.83
CA ALA A 31 7.78 -8.47 0.31
C ALA A 31 8.32 -7.63 1.47
N PHE A 32 9.10 -6.58 1.18
CA PHE A 32 9.67 -5.71 2.21
C PHE A 32 8.58 -4.98 2.99
N HIS A 33 7.59 -4.41 2.30
CA HIS A 33 6.50 -3.72 2.97
C HIS A 33 5.75 -4.62 3.95
N ARG A 34 5.36 -5.80 3.44
CA ARG A 34 4.66 -6.82 4.21
C ARG A 34 5.40 -7.26 5.46
N ALA A 35 6.72 -7.40 5.39
CA ALA A 35 7.57 -7.84 6.49
C ALA A 35 8.09 -6.70 7.38
N HIS A 36 7.82 -5.44 7.02
CA HIS A 36 8.36 -4.27 7.73
C HIS A 36 7.26 -3.32 8.18
N GLN A 37 6.83 -2.35 7.35
CA GLN A 37 5.92 -1.29 7.83
C GLN A 37 4.58 -1.84 8.30
N ALA A 38 4.02 -2.82 7.60
CA ALA A 38 2.76 -3.44 7.99
C ALA A 38 2.86 -4.27 9.29
N VAL A 39 4.03 -4.86 9.59
CA VAL A 39 4.29 -5.51 10.89
C VAL A 39 4.28 -4.50 12.03
N TYR A 40 4.90 -3.33 11.85
CA TYR A 40 4.83 -2.25 12.85
C TYR A 40 3.40 -1.79 13.09
N ALA A 41 2.61 -1.60 12.03
CA ALA A 41 1.21 -1.22 12.17
C ALA A 41 0.39 -2.30 12.89
N ASP A 42 0.65 -3.58 12.61
CA ASP A 42 -0.01 -4.72 13.25
C ASP A 42 0.33 -4.82 14.76
N ILE A 43 1.58 -4.54 15.12
CA ILE A 43 2.01 -4.41 16.52
C ILE A 43 1.29 -3.24 17.19
N LEU A 44 1.22 -2.06 16.56
CA LEU A 44 0.52 -0.90 17.10
C LEU A 44 -0.99 -1.14 17.26
N ALA A 45 -1.63 -1.83 16.34
CA ALA A 45 -3.03 -2.22 16.44
C ALA A 45 -3.24 -3.19 17.62
N THR A 46 -2.33 -4.14 17.80
CA THR A 46 -2.37 -5.16 18.86
C THR A 46 -2.11 -4.59 20.25
N GLU A 47 -1.02 -3.85 20.42
CA GLU A 47 -0.49 -3.48 21.74
C GLU A 47 -0.96 -2.09 22.20
N HIS A 48 -1.33 -1.23 21.24
CA HIS A 48 -1.68 0.16 21.51
C HIS A 48 -3.08 0.54 21.03
N GLY A 49 -3.84 -0.41 20.48
CA GLY A 49 -5.21 -0.17 20.01
C GLY A 49 -5.30 0.82 18.86
N SER A 50 -4.23 0.93 18.06
CA SER A 50 -4.22 1.78 16.87
C SER A 50 -5.35 1.40 15.91
N ASP A 51 -6.03 2.40 15.36
CA ASP A 51 -7.06 2.24 14.33
C ASP A 51 -6.51 2.42 12.91
N TRP A 52 -5.19 2.49 12.74
CA TRP A 52 -4.57 2.77 11.43
C TRP A 52 -4.44 1.49 10.61
N GLY A 53 -5.26 1.40 9.56
CA GLY A 53 -5.19 0.36 8.53
C GLY A 53 -4.67 0.87 7.19
N TYR A 54 -4.44 -0.08 6.29
CA TYR A 54 -3.86 0.14 4.97
C TYR A 54 -4.86 -0.10 3.83
N THR A 55 -4.73 0.73 2.80
CA THR A 55 -5.12 0.39 1.43
C THR A 55 -3.84 0.07 0.64
N GLU A 56 -3.69 -1.20 0.25
CA GLU A 56 -2.54 -1.69 -0.51
C GLU A 56 -2.77 -1.48 -2.00
N VAL A 57 -1.80 -0.86 -2.68
CA VAL A 57 -1.91 -0.52 -4.11
C VAL A 57 -0.67 -0.97 -4.86
N ASN A 58 -0.88 -1.71 -5.93
CA ASN A 58 0.14 -1.92 -6.96
C ASN A 58 -0.21 -1.15 -8.24
N LEU A 59 0.73 -0.38 -8.77
CA LEU A 59 0.55 0.40 -10.01
C LEU A 59 1.08 -0.34 -11.23
N ILE A 60 2.23 -0.99 -11.09
CA ILE A 60 2.95 -1.68 -12.16
C ILE A 60 3.42 -3.04 -11.63
N GLY A 61 2.88 -4.11 -12.21
CA GLY A 61 3.15 -5.48 -11.79
C GLY A 61 2.59 -5.78 -10.40
N GLY A 62 2.66 -7.05 -10.01
CA GLY A 62 2.23 -7.48 -8.69
C GLY A 62 0.72 -7.76 -8.60
N GLU A 63 0.08 -8.02 -9.75
CA GLU A 63 -1.34 -8.35 -9.89
C GLU A 63 -1.71 -9.59 -9.06
N GLN A 64 -0.88 -10.63 -9.12
CA GLN A 64 -1.13 -11.88 -8.42
C GLN A 64 -1.12 -11.69 -6.89
N GLN A 65 -0.19 -10.89 -6.36
CA GLN A 65 -0.09 -10.61 -4.93
C GLN A 65 -1.35 -9.93 -4.38
N ILE A 66 -1.91 -9.00 -5.15
CA ILE A 66 -3.19 -8.35 -4.79
C ILE A 66 -4.33 -9.36 -4.84
N ALA A 67 -4.40 -10.18 -5.90
CA ALA A 67 -5.43 -11.20 -6.05
C ALA A 67 -5.39 -12.26 -4.93
N ASP A 68 -4.20 -12.75 -4.58
CA ASP A 68 -4.00 -13.71 -3.48
C ASP A 68 -4.47 -13.10 -2.16
N LEU A 69 -4.13 -11.84 -1.89
CA LEU A 69 -4.52 -11.16 -0.66
C LEU A 69 -6.04 -10.97 -0.56
N GLN A 70 -6.70 -10.60 -1.66
CA GLN A 70 -8.15 -10.44 -1.73
C GLN A 70 -8.89 -11.76 -1.43
N GLN A 71 -8.32 -12.91 -1.82
CA GLN A 71 -8.89 -14.24 -1.54
C GLN A 71 -8.69 -14.70 -0.09
N GLN A 72 -7.80 -14.04 0.65
CA GLN A 72 -7.39 -14.42 2.01
C GLN A 72 -7.98 -13.50 3.08
N ASP A 73 -9.11 -12.84 2.80
CA ASP A 73 -9.70 -11.84 3.72
C ASP A 73 -8.69 -10.75 4.11
N LEU A 74 -7.79 -10.41 3.18
CA LEU A 74 -6.73 -9.43 3.37
C LEU A 74 -5.75 -9.76 4.51
N LEU A 75 -5.62 -11.05 4.84
CA LEU A 75 -4.64 -11.57 5.77
C LEU A 75 -3.44 -12.14 5.01
N TYR A 76 -2.25 -12.03 5.59
CA TYR A 76 -1.05 -12.72 5.12
C TYR A 76 -0.11 -13.05 6.28
N THR A 77 0.82 -13.98 6.03
CA THR A 77 1.79 -14.43 7.03
C THR A 77 3.15 -13.78 6.81
N VAL A 78 3.79 -13.34 7.88
CA VAL A 78 5.23 -13.03 7.95
C VAL A 78 5.90 -14.11 8.79
N ALA A 79 6.94 -14.73 8.26
CA ALA A 79 7.76 -15.70 8.98
C ALA A 79 9.15 -15.10 9.23
N GLU A 80 9.52 -14.98 10.50
CA GLU A 80 10.84 -14.55 10.94
C GLU A 80 11.69 -15.78 11.22
N MET A 81 12.88 -15.86 10.63
CA MET A 81 13.77 -17.01 10.77
C MET A 81 15.17 -16.54 11.17
N SER A 82 15.74 -17.18 12.19
CA SER A 82 17.12 -17.03 12.63
C SER A 82 17.81 -18.40 12.73
N ALA A 83 19.07 -18.42 13.16
CA ALA A 83 19.78 -19.69 13.39
C ALA A 83 19.17 -20.52 14.54
N ASP A 84 18.52 -19.86 15.51
CA ASP A 84 18.06 -20.49 16.75
C ASP A 84 16.57 -20.81 16.73
N ALA A 85 15.76 -20.05 15.98
CA ALA A 85 14.31 -20.17 16.02
C ALA A 85 13.65 -19.62 14.75
N TRP A 86 12.36 -19.96 14.60
CA TRP A 86 11.48 -19.23 13.71
C TRP A 86 10.16 -18.91 14.42
N THR A 87 9.57 -17.77 14.06
CA THR A 87 8.23 -17.38 14.50
C THR A 87 7.41 -16.95 13.30
N ALA A 88 6.09 -16.94 13.43
CA ALA A 88 5.20 -16.46 12.40
C ALA A 88 4.15 -15.51 13.00
N ARG A 89 3.74 -14.52 12.20
CA ARG A 89 2.69 -13.56 12.50
C ARG A 89 1.72 -13.49 11.33
N ILE A 90 0.43 -13.59 11.61
CA ILE A 90 -0.61 -13.22 10.66
C ILE A 90 -0.86 -11.73 10.79
N VAL A 91 -0.59 -10.96 9.73
CA VAL A 91 -0.81 -9.52 9.71
C VAL A 91 -2.23 -9.24 9.21
N GLY A 92 -2.94 -8.36 9.94
CA GLY A 92 -4.36 -8.07 9.70
C GLY A 92 -4.71 -6.62 9.42
N VAL A 93 -3.72 -5.74 9.23
CA VAL A 93 -3.93 -4.28 9.08
C VAL A 93 -4.43 -3.84 7.71
N VAL A 94 -4.40 -4.73 6.72
CA VAL A 94 -4.90 -4.41 5.37
C VAL A 94 -6.43 -4.42 5.37
N LYS A 95 -7.00 -3.32 4.87
CA LYS A 95 -8.45 -3.09 4.77
C LYS A 95 -8.95 -3.14 3.35
N GLU A 96 -8.10 -2.76 2.40
CA GLU A 96 -8.38 -2.83 0.97
C GLU A 96 -7.09 -3.16 0.23
N ALA A 97 -7.20 -3.84 -0.90
CA ALA A 97 -6.09 -4.17 -1.78
C ALA A 97 -6.53 -4.03 -3.22
N MET A 98 -5.75 -3.32 -4.05
CA MET A 98 -6.11 -3.03 -5.43
C MET A 98 -4.89 -2.93 -6.34
N HIS A 99 -5.13 -3.20 -7.62
CA HIS A 99 -4.15 -3.06 -8.68
C HIS A 99 -4.67 -2.10 -9.75
N ALA A 100 -3.89 -1.09 -10.14
CA ALA A 100 -4.34 -0.02 -11.03
C ALA A 100 -4.87 -0.50 -12.40
N GLN A 101 -4.34 -1.60 -12.92
CA GLN A 101 -4.80 -2.20 -14.19
C GLN A 101 -5.99 -3.16 -14.04
N VAL A 102 -6.27 -3.66 -12.83
CA VAL A 102 -7.36 -4.62 -12.58
C VAL A 102 -8.60 -3.88 -12.09
N ASP A 103 -8.42 -3.08 -11.04
CA ASP A 103 -9.48 -2.30 -10.41
C ASP A 103 -9.69 -0.92 -11.06
N GLY A 104 -8.73 -0.49 -11.88
CA GLY A 104 -8.73 0.79 -12.57
C GLY A 104 -8.06 1.92 -11.78
N LEU A 105 -7.38 2.81 -12.52
CA LEU A 105 -6.69 3.97 -11.94
C LEU A 105 -7.64 4.91 -11.18
N GLU A 106 -8.88 5.09 -11.65
CA GLU A 106 -9.87 5.92 -10.97
C GLU A 106 -10.23 5.38 -9.58
N SER A 107 -10.29 4.06 -9.41
CA SER A 107 -10.52 3.43 -8.10
C SER A 107 -9.37 3.75 -7.14
N VAL A 108 -8.13 3.68 -7.63
CA VAL A 108 -6.93 4.05 -6.85
C VAL A 108 -6.97 5.54 -6.45
N LEU A 109 -7.24 6.43 -7.41
CA LEU A 109 -7.29 7.88 -7.14
C LEU A 109 -8.44 8.24 -6.21
N ALA A 110 -9.61 7.61 -6.34
CA ALA A 110 -10.73 7.79 -5.43
C ALA A 110 -10.34 7.43 -4.00
N LYS A 111 -9.63 6.30 -3.81
CA LYS A 111 -9.15 5.85 -2.51
C LYS A 111 -8.13 6.82 -1.89
N MET A 112 -7.17 7.29 -2.67
CA MET A 112 -6.20 8.31 -2.23
C MET A 112 -6.86 9.66 -1.89
N CYS A 113 -8.05 9.93 -2.43
CA CYS A 113 -8.81 11.14 -2.16
C CYS A 113 -9.79 11.01 -0.99
N GLU A 114 -9.88 9.86 -0.31
CA GLU A 114 -10.75 9.74 0.85
C GLU A 114 -10.26 10.66 2.00
N PRO A 115 -11.14 11.36 2.72
CA PRO A 115 -10.74 12.40 3.68
C PRO A 115 -9.83 11.89 4.80
N GLN A 116 -9.99 10.63 5.22
CA GLN A 116 -9.22 10.02 6.29
C GLN A 116 -7.83 9.53 5.88
N VAL A 117 -7.53 9.47 4.57
CA VAL A 117 -6.18 9.14 4.10
C VAL A 117 -5.25 10.27 4.50
N ALA A 118 -4.33 9.95 5.39
CA ALA A 118 -3.39 10.88 5.99
C ALA A 118 -1.97 10.70 5.44
N ILE A 119 -1.63 9.50 4.95
CA ILE A 119 -0.28 9.15 4.48
C ILE A 119 -0.35 8.37 3.17
N VAL A 120 0.52 8.71 2.22
CA VAL A 120 0.87 7.85 1.08
C VAL A 120 2.31 7.39 1.24
N SER A 121 2.52 6.09 1.47
CA SER A 121 3.85 5.50 1.64
C SER A 121 4.23 4.64 0.43
N LEU A 122 5.53 4.46 0.17
CA LEU A 122 6.01 3.84 -1.08
C LEU A 122 7.14 2.84 -0.83
N THR A 123 7.07 1.67 -1.49
CA THR A 123 8.20 0.75 -1.69
C THR A 123 8.30 0.28 -3.14
N ILE A 124 8.41 1.24 -4.06
CA ILE A 124 8.35 1.04 -5.52
C ILE A 124 9.70 0.72 -6.20
N THR A 125 10.73 0.37 -5.41
CA THR A 125 12.16 0.30 -5.82
C THR A 125 12.73 1.65 -6.28
N GLU A 126 14.05 1.75 -6.41
CA GLU A 126 14.75 2.98 -6.84
C GLU A 126 14.31 3.44 -8.24
N LYS A 127 14.01 2.49 -9.13
CA LYS A 127 13.60 2.78 -10.51
C LYS A 127 12.18 3.36 -10.60
N GLY A 128 11.32 3.07 -9.63
CA GLY A 128 9.93 3.53 -9.62
C GLY A 128 9.79 5.06 -9.50
N TYR A 129 10.85 5.74 -9.03
CA TYR A 129 10.87 7.20 -8.89
C TYR A 129 11.20 7.95 -10.18
N CYS A 130 11.57 7.25 -11.27
CA CYS A 130 11.95 7.87 -12.55
C CYS A 130 13.02 8.97 -12.39
N HIS A 131 13.99 8.77 -11.51
CA HIS A 131 15.04 9.74 -11.21
C HIS A 131 16.40 9.28 -11.75
N SER A 132 17.29 10.24 -11.99
CA SER A 132 18.68 9.99 -12.36
C SER A 132 19.46 9.54 -11.11
N PRO A 133 20.03 8.32 -11.07
CA PRO A 133 20.77 7.86 -9.89
C PRO A 133 21.99 8.74 -9.55
N ALA A 134 22.54 9.45 -10.55
CA ALA A 134 23.71 10.29 -10.37
C ALA A 134 23.37 11.67 -9.78
N SER A 135 22.20 12.24 -10.10
CA SER A 135 21.83 13.60 -9.67
C SER A 135 20.69 13.65 -8.66
N GLY A 136 19.90 12.58 -8.52
CA GLY A 136 18.68 12.59 -7.72
C GLY A 136 17.49 13.29 -8.39
N GLU A 137 17.71 13.94 -9.54
CA GLU A 137 16.68 14.72 -10.23
C GLU A 137 15.73 13.83 -11.03
N LEU A 138 14.48 14.30 -11.18
CA LEU A 138 13.49 13.65 -12.03
C LEU A 138 13.97 13.64 -13.48
N GLN A 139 13.94 12.47 -14.13
CA GLN A 139 14.24 12.33 -15.55
C GLN A 139 13.00 12.71 -16.36
N LEU A 140 12.95 13.96 -16.84
CA LEU A 140 11.83 14.48 -17.62
C LEU A 140 11.64 13.79 -18.97
N ASP A 141 12.67 13.16 -19.50
CA ASP A 141 12.66 12.36 -20.73
C ASP A 141 12.30 10.88 -20.49
N HIS A 142 12.13 10.46 -19.22
CA HIS A 142 11.69 9.10 -18.91
C HIS A 142 10.29 8.85 -19.50
N PRO A 143 10.06 7.71 -20.21
CA PRO A 143 8.81 7.50 -20.94
C PRO A 143 7.53 7.61 -20.10
N LEU A 144 7.58 7.15 -18.84
CA LEU A 144 6.44 7.31 -17.92
C LEU A 144 6.18 8.78 -17.56
N ILE A 145 7.23 9.58 -17.36
CA ILE A 145 7.10 11.00 -17.00
C ILE A 145 6.59 11.80 -18.21
N VAL A 146 7.10 11.52 -19.41
CA VAL A 146 6.60 12.12 -20.64
C VAL A 146 5.11 11.81 -20.84
N ALA A 147 4.71 10.54 -20.64
CA ALA A 147 3.30 10.13 -20.77
C ALA A 147 2.41 10.82 -19.74
N ASP A 148 2.84 10.89 -18.47
CA ASP A 148 2.08 11.52 -17.40
C ASP A 148 1.94 13.04 -17.62
N LEU A 149 2.97 13.72 -18.13
CA LEU A 149 2.89 15.15 -18.47
C LEU A 149 1.94 15.42 -19.65
N GLN A 150 1.82 14.50 -20.59
CA GLN A 150 0.88 14.60 -21.71
C GLN A 150 -0.58 14.34 -21.30
N ASN A 151 -0.80 13.48 -20.31
CA ASN A 151 -2.13 13.16 -19.80
C ASN A 151 -2.14 13.09 -18.27
N PRO A 152 -2.08 14.25 -17.58
CA PRO A 152 -1.87 14.32 -16.13
C PRO A 152 -3.03 13.75 -15.31
N HIS A 153 -4.21 13.57 -15.92
CA HIS A 153 -5.38 12.98 -15.27
C HIS A 153 -5.44 11.45 -15.41
N GLN A 154 -4.55 10.84 -16.19
CA GLN A 154 -4.39 9.39 -16.29
C GLN A 154 -2.93 8.95 -16.12
N PRO A 155 -2.29 9.32 -14.99
CA PRO A 155 -0.88 9.02 -14.77
C PRO A 155 -0.63 7.52 -14.57
N LYS A 156 0.56 7.07 -14.93
CA LYS A 156 1.05 5.70 -14.78
C LYS A 156 2.23 5.61 -13.80
N SER A 157 3.02 6.67 -13.66
CA SER A 157 4.12 6.69 -12.71
C SER A 157 3.61 6.94 -11.28
N ALA A 158 4.34 6.46 -10.28
CA ALA A 158 3.99 6.77 -8.89
C ALA A 158 4.00 8.28 -8.59
N PRO A 159 5.00 9.08 -9.04
CA PRO A 159 4.94 10.54 -8.90
C PRO A 159 3.69 11.15 -9.53
N GLY A 160 3.33 10.74 -10.74
CA GLY A 160 2.14 11.25 -11.44
C GLY A 160 0.85 10.93 -10.68
N VAL A 161 0.69 9.70 -10.21
CA VAL A 161 -0.48 9.26 -9.42
C VAL A 161 -0.60 10.06 -8.12
N VAL A 162 0.50 10.27 -7.40
CA VAL A 162 0.52 11.08 -6.17
C VAL A 162 0.15 12.54 -6.45
N VAL A 163 0.71 13.14 -7.49
CA VAL A 163 0.43 14.53 -7.87
C VAL A 163 -1.03 14.72 -8.28
N GLU A 164 -1.59 13.83 -9.07
CA GLU A 164 -3.01 13.88 -9.47
C GLU A 164 -3.94 13.71 -8.26
N ALA A 165 -3.64 12.77 -7.35
CA ALA A 165 -4.40 12.63 -6.11
C ALA A 165 -4.36 13.91 -5.25
N LEU A 166 -3.19 14.52 -5.09
CA LEU A 166 -3.04 15.80 -4.38
C LEU A 166 -3.80 16.94 -5.08
N ALA A 167 -3.80 16.98 -6.42
CA ALA A 167 -4.56 17.97 -7.18
C ALA A 167 -6.07 17.82 -6.94
N ARG A 168 -6.59 16.59 -6.95
CA ARG A 168 -8.00 16.29 -6.65
C ARG A 168 -8.36 16.65 -5.21
N ARG A 169 -7.52 16.28 -4.24
CA ARG A 169 -7.71 16.65 -2.83
C ARG A 169 -7.77 18.17 -2.66
N LYS A 170 -6.85 18.90 -3.30
CA LYS A 170 -6.85 20.37 -3.29
C LYS A 170 -8.13 20.96 -3.90
N ALA A 171 -8.58 20.43 -5.03
CA ALA A 171 -9.82 20.87 -5.67
C ALA A 171 -11.07 20.61 -4.80
N ALA A 172 -11.05 19.53 -4.01
CA ALA A 172 -12.10 19.17 -3.06
C ALA A 172 -11.99 19.86 -1.69
N GLY A 173 -10.96 20.69 -1.46
CA GLY A 173 -10.73 21.35 -0.17
C GLY A 173 -10.26 20.40 0.95
N LEU A 174 -9.72 19.24 0.60
CA LEU A 174 -9.18 18.27 1.55
C LEU A 174 -7.73 18.62 1.92
N PRO A 175 -7.28 18.32 3.16
CA PRO A 175 -5.88 18.47 3.53
C PRO A 175 -4.99 17.55 2.69
N PRO A 176 -3.72 17.92 2.41
CA PRO A 176 -2.80 17.02 1.74
C PRO A 176 -2.54 15.78 2.61
N SER A 177 -2.34 14.63 1.96
CA SER A 177 -1.70 13.48 2.61
C SER A 177 -0.20 13.73 2.71
N ALA A 178 0.42 13.30 3.82
CA ALA A 178 1.87 13.31 4.01
C ALA A 178 2.57 12.23 3.19
#